data_AF-A0A352IPF8-F1
#
_entry.id   AF-A0A352IPF8-F1
#
_cell.length_a   1.000
_cell.length_b   1.000
_cell.length_c   1.000
_cell.angle_alpha   90.00
_cell.angle_beta   90.00
_cell.angle_gamma   90.00
#
_symmetry.space_group_name_H-M   'P 1'
#
loop_
_entity.id
_entity.type
_entity.pdbx_description
1 polymer ?
#
loop_
_entity_poly.entity_id
_entity_poly.type
_entity_poly.pdbx_seq_one_letter_code
_entity_poly.pdbx_strand_id
1 'polypeptide(L)' 'MTTKSDREYEQLRLSGLHAFYGESHILHGIDMVVNRGELVTLLGRNGAGRSTTLK' A
#
# COMPACT_ATOMS: atom_id res chain seq x y z
N MET A 1 -11.20 -4.90 -33.87
CA MET A 1 -11.78 -5.92 -32.98
C MET A 1 -10.65 -6.34 -32.04
N THR A 2 -10.36 -5.58 -30.99
CA THR A 2 -11.11 -5.56 -29.72
C THR A 2 -11.22 -4.14 -29.15
N THR A 3 -12.39 -3.86 -28.59
CA THR A 3 -12.78 -2.65 -27.86
C THR A 3 -11.95 -2.51 -26.58
N LYS A 4 -11.25 -1.38 -26.41
CA LYS A 4 -10.77 -0.91 -25.11
C LYS A 4 -11.99 -0.58 -24.25
N SER A 5 -12.39 -1.46 -23.35
CA SER A 5 -13.45 -1.22 -22.36
C SER A 5 -12.83 -0.74 -21.05
N ASP A 6 -13.15 0.50 -20.67
CA ASP A 6 -12.96 1.19 -19.39
C ASP A 6 -12.21 0.46 -18.25
N ARG A 7 -11.06 0.99 -17.78
CA ARG A 7 -10.42 0.61 -16.50
C ARG A 7 -10.20 -0.90 -16.27
N GLU A 8 -9.31 -1.51 -17.04
CA GLU A 8 -8.71 -2.82 -16.73
C GLU A 8 -7.80 -2.73 -15.48
N TYR A 9 -8.48 -2.61 -14.34
CA TYR A 9 -8.15 -3.02 -12.96
C TYR A 9 -6.78 -2.64 -12.38
N GLU A 10 -6.71 -1.41 -11.87
CA GLU A 10 -5.61 -0.89 -11.04
C GLU A 10 -5.20 -1.87 -9.93
N GLN A 11 -3.95 -2.32 -9.97
CA GLN A 11 -3.23 -3.02 -8.89
C GLN A 11 -2.57 -1.96 -8.00
N LEU A 12 -2.60 -2.13 -6.67
CA LEU A 12 -1.81 -1.28 -5.78
C LEU A 12 -0.39 -1.85 -5.67
N ARG A 13 0.61 -1.02 -5.94
CA ARG A 13 2.03 -1.35 -5.72
C ARG A 13 2.70 -0.23 -4.94
N LEU A 14 3.31 -0.60 -3.82
CA LEU A 14 4.21 0.21 -3.02
C LEU A 14 5.62 -0.35 -3.21
N SER A 15 6.58 0.54 -3.48
CA SER A 15 7.98 0.19 -3.60
C SER A 15 8.81 1.15 -2.75
N GLY A 16 9.57 0.64 -1.79
CA GLY A 16 10.43 1.42 -0.91
C GLY A 16 9.69 2.52 -0.15
N LEU A 17 8.46 2.29 0.31
CA LEU A 17 7.67 3.32 0.98
C LEU A 17 8.31 3.71 2.32
N HIS A 18 8.71 4.98 2.40
CA HIS A 18 9.16 5.62 3.62
C HIS A 18 8.17 6.69 4.07
N ALA A 19 7.93 6.79 5.38
CA ALA A 19 7.07 7.82 5.92
C ALA A 19 7.58 8.28 7.29
N PHE A 20 7.49 9.59 7.52
CA PHE A 20 7.98 10.24 8.74
C PHE A 20 6.89 11.10 9.36
N TYR A 21 6.82 11.10 10.69
CA TYR A 21 6.06 12.09 11.46
C TYR A 21 7.05 12.86 12.33
N GLY A 22 7.35 14.10 11.92
CA GLY A 22 8.46 14.86 12.49
C GLY A 22 9.78 14.10 12.30
N GLU A 23 10.52 13.92 13.40
CA GLU A 23 11.79 13.18 13.41
C GLU A 23 11.61 11.65 13.44
N SER A 24 10.38 11.15 13.65
CA SER A 24 10.14 9.72 13.73
C SER A 24 9.95 9.10 12.35
N HIS A 25 10.81 8.15 11.98
CA HIS A 25 10.66 7.29 10.81
C HIS A 25 9.67 6.18 11.14
N ILE A 26 8.48 6.22 10.54
CA ILE A 26 7.35 5.34 10.89
C ILE A 26 7.23 4.16 9.94
N LEU A 27 7.42 4.37 8.63
CA LEU A 27 7.48 3.31 7.62
C LEU A 27 8.89 3.25 7.07
N HIS A 28 9.50 2.07 7.08
CA HIS A 28 10.90 1.88 6.71
C HIS A 28 11.00 1.03 5.44
N GLY A 29 10.95 1.67 4.27
CA GLY A 29 11.22 1.01 3.00
C GLY A 29 10.27 -0.15 2.72
N ILE A 30 8.96 0.08 2.88
CA ILE A 30 7.96 -0.97 2.73
C ILE A 30 7.67 -1.24 1.25
N ASP A 31 7.81 -2.49 0.85
CA ASP A 31 7.37 -3.02 -0.44
C ASP A 31 6.06 -3.81 -0.27
N MET A 32 5.06 -3.54 -1.09
CA MET A 32 3.77 -4.24 -1.03
C MET A 32 3.09 -4.26 -2.39
N VAL A 33 2.37 -5.35 -2.66
CA VAL A 33 1.50 -5.47 -3.83
C VAL A 33 0.16 -5.94 -3.34
N VAL A 34 -0.92 -5.28 -3.79
CA VAL A 34 -2.30 -5.75 -3.60
C VAL A 34 -2.89 -5.94 -4.98
N ASN A 35 -3.19 -7.19 -5.30
CA ASN A 35 -3.79 -7.57 -6.56
C ASN A 35 -5.28 -7.23 -6.57
N ARG A 36 -5.84 -7.20 -7.78
CA ARG A 36 -7.26 -6.98 -7.96
C ARG A 36 -8.10 -8.04 -7.23
N GLY A 37 -9.07 -7.59 -6.45
CA GLY A 37 -9.98 -8.46 -5.70
C GLY A 37 -9.34 -9.13 -4.48
N GLU A 38 -8.09 -8.77 -4.17
CA GLU A 38 -7.37 -9.29 -3.02
C GLU A 38 -7.78 -8.55 -1.74
N LEU A 39 -8.14 -9.31 -0.71
CA LEU A 39 -8.38 -8.79 0.62
C LEU A 39 -7.10 -8.91 1.45
N VAL A 40 -6.49 -7.78 1.80
CA VAL A 40 -5.25 -7.73 2.59
C VAL A 40 -5.55 -7.10 3.94
N THR A 41 -4.97 -7.67 5.01
CA THR A 41 -5.05 -7.12 6.36
C THR A 41 -3.66 -6.75 6.86
N LEU A 42 -3.52 -5.54 7.40
CA LEU A 42 -2.30 -5.10 8.07
C LEU A 42 -2.34 -5.45 9.56
N LEU A 43 -1.41 -6.31 9.99
CA LEU A 43 -1.28 -6.73 11.39
C LEU A 43 -0.01 -6.17 12.02
N GLY A 44 -0.04 -5.94 13.32
CA GLY A 44 1.09 -5.40 14.07
C GLY A 44 0.68 -4.78 15.40
N ARG A 45 1.67 -4.55 16.25
CA ARG A 45 1.49 -3.86 17.54
C ARG A 45 1.00 -2.41 17.33
N ASN A 46 0.56 -1.77 18.42
CA ASN A 46 0.29 -0.33 18.39
C ASN A 46 1.56 0.42 17.99
N GLY A 47 1.41 1.39 17.08
CA GLY A 47 2.53 2.16 16.53
C GLY A 47 3.29 1.51 15.38
N ALA A 48 2.92 0.30 14.92
CA ALA A 48 3.62 -0.39 13.82
C ALA A 48 3.40 0.21 12.41
N GLY A 49 2.85 1.43 12.30
CA GLY A 49 2.67 2.12 11.01
C GLY A 49 1.43 1.72 10.19
N ARG A 50 0.57 0.80 10.66
CA ARG A 50 -0.59 0.31 9.89
C ARG A 50 -1.50 1.40 9.33
N SER A 51 -1.90 2.38 10.15
CA SER A 51 -2.73 3.50 9.70
C SER A 51 -1.96 4.49 8.83
N THR A 52 -0.64 4.59 9.02
CA THR A 52 0.25 5.37 8.16
C THR A 52 0.39 4.74 6.78
N THR A 53 0.40 3.40 6.68
CA THR A 53 0.41 2.67 5.39
C THR A 53 -0.90 2.82 4.61
N LEU A 54 -2.03 3.11 5.28
CA LEU A 54 -3.34 3.28 4.64
C LEU A 54 -3.72 4.72 4.29
N LYS A 55 -2.93 5.71 4.74
CA LYS A 55 -3.13 7.13 4.40
C LYS A 55 -2.45 7.45 3.08
#